data_AF-A0A958Y7X5-F1
#
_entry.id   AF-A0A958Y7X5-F1
#
_cell.length_a   1.000
_cell.length_b   1.000
_cell.length_c   1.000
_cell.angle_alpha   90.00
_cell.angle_beta   90.00
_cell.angle_gamma   90.00
#
_symmetry.space_group_name_H-M   'P 1'
#
loop_
_entity.id
_entity.type
_entity.pdbx_description
1 polymer ?
#
loop_
_entity_poly.entity_id
_entity_poly.type
_entity_poly.pdbx_seq_one_letter_code
_entity_poly.pdbx_strand_id
1 'polypeptide(L)'
;MQSQTTFSLSFWVSASRKINNQVSVYARITVNGKRANISLQRKVIVSEWDSNKGRARGNKQESRLLNRYLDQVKNRIYEAHDELVKEKAFICAQSIKSRFLGEDNEEYSLLTLVDYHNTQMSESLSYGTLKNYFTTQKYIKLFLAKKKIQDIYLSQLTFRFLVDFEKFLRSYVPEDHQKQMENNTVMKHIQRLRKMVTLAYKMEWIDKDPFIKFKPTYIKNEREFLSENELQTIIEKVFEIERLELVKDLFVFSCYTGLSYIDVMNLNEDNITFGIDGGKWIITNRQKTHNKVKIPLLFMAEELIKKY
;
A
#
# COMPACT_ATOMS: atom_id res chain seq x y z
N MET A 1 39.31 -11.48 -20.85
CA MET A 1 38.84 -12.86 -20.61
C MET A 1 37.52 -12.79 -19.86
N GLN A 2 36.42 -13.22 -20.46
CA GLN A 2 35.15 -13.40 -19.73
C GLN A 2 35.38 -14.55 -18.75
N SER A 3 35.39 -14.27 -17.46
CA SER A 3 35.35 -15.29 -16.41
C SER A 3 34.07 -16.10 -16.60
N GLN A 4 34.17 -17.29 -17.17
CA GLN A 4 33.04 -18.23 -17.26
C GLN A 4 32.59 -18.56 -15.85
N THR A 5 31.37 -18.17 -15.51
CA THR A 5 30.72 -18.54 -14.25
C THR A 5 30.64 -20.07 -14.21
N THR A 6 31.32 -20.69 -13.25
CA THR A 6 31.35 -22.15 -13.13
C THR A 6 30.14 -22.60 -12.33
N PHE A 7 29.18 -23.28 -12.97
CA PHE A 7 28.00 -23.85 -12.32
C PHE A 7 28.10 -25.39 -12.28
N SER A 8 27.84 -25.99 -11.12
CA SER A 8 27.68 -27.44 -10.99
C SER A 8 26.62 -27.81 -9.96
N LEU A 9 25.97 -28.96 -10.21
CA LEU A 9 24.96 -29.55 -9.35
C LEU A 9 25.35 -30.98 -9.00
N SER A 10 25.33 -31.32 -7.72
CA SER A 10 25.51 -32.70 -7.25
C SER A 10 24.48 -33.08 -6.19
N PHE A 11 24.08 -34.35 -6.19
CA PHE A 11 23.25 -34.91 -5.14
C PHE A 11 24.12 -35.67 -4.15
N TRP A 12 23.85 -35.50 -2.86
CA TRP A 12 24.64 -36.13 -1.81
C TRP A 12 23.77 -36.45 -0.59
N VAL A 13 24.28 -37.31 0.28
CA VAL A 13 23.64 -37.69 1.54
C VAL A 13 24.58 -37.40 2.70
N SER A 14 24.04 -36.95 3.83
CA SER A 14 24.85 -36.71 5.03
C SER A 14 24.82 -37.93 5.95
N ALA A 15 25.88 -38.74 5.92
CA ALA A 15 26.00 -39.95 6.74
C ALA A 15 26.02 -39.67 8.26
N SER A 16 26.32 -38.43 8.67
CA SER A 16 26.37 -38.00 10.08
C SER A 16 25.00 -37.89 10.77
N ARG A 17 23.88 -37.93 10.01
CA ARG A 17 22.51 -37.79 10.54
C ARG A 17 21.65 -39.01 10.17
N LYS A 18 22.11 -40.20 10.57
CA LYS A 18 21.47 -41.49 10.30
C LYS A 18 20.35 -41.75 11.30
N ILE A 19 19.13 -41.96 10.83
CA ILE A 19 18.00 -42.43 11.64
C ILE A 19 17.44 -43.69 10.97
N ASN A 20 17.36 -44.80 11.70
CA ASN A 20 16.84 -46.08 11.19
C ASN A 20 17.48 -46.54 9.86
N ASN A 21 18.80 -46.43 9.75
CA ASN A 21 19.58 -46.77 8.54
C ASN A 21 19.30 -45.94 7.28
N GLN A 22 18.51 -44.88 7.40
CA GLN A 22 18.20 -43.95 6.34
C GLN A 22 18.89 -42.60 6.53
N VAL A 23 19.19 -41.94 5.42
CA VAL A 23 19.81 -40.62 5.36
C VAL A 23 19.04 -39.72 4.40
N SER A 24 18.97 -38.42 4.72
CA SER A 24 18.32 -37.43 3.87
C SER A 24 19.17 -37.11 2.64
N VAL A 25 18.51 -36.96 1.49
CA VAL A 25 19.12 -36.57 0.23
C VAL A 25 19.10 -35.04 0.09
N TYR A 26 20.24 -34.50 -0.35
CA TYR A 26 20.46 -33.08 -0.55
C TYR A 26 20.89 -32.82 -1.99
N ALA A 27 20.46 -31.69 -2.55
CA ALA A 27 21.04 -31.10 -3.75
C ALA A 27 22.05 -30.03 -3.34
N ARG A 28 23.23 -30.04 -3.95
CA ARG A 28 24.29 -29.04 -3.76
C ARG A 28 24.53 -28.28 -5.05
N ILE A 29 24.24 -27.00 -5.00
CA ILE A 29 24.55 -26.05 -6.07
C ILE A 29 25.91 -25.43 -5.75
N THR A 30 26.82 -25.42 -6.72
CA THR A 30 28.11 -24.74 -6.61
C THR A 30 28.23 -23.73 -7.74
N VAL A 31 28.49 -22.46 -7.39
CA VAL A 31 28.77 -21.38 -8.34
C VAL A 31 30.05 -20.68 -7.93
N ASN A 32 31.05 -20.65 -8.82
CA ASN A 32 32.35 -19.98 -8.56
C ASN A 32 32.96 -20.40 -7.20
N GLY A 33 32.92 -21.70 -6.90
CA GLY A 33 33.44 -22.28 -5.65
C GLY A 33 32.55 -22.10 -4.41
N LYS A 34 31.54 -21.22 -4.43
CA LYS A 34 30.57 -21.04 -3.33
C LYS A 34 29.43 -22.05 -3.44
N ARG A 35 28.99 -22.60 -2.30
CA ARG A 35 28.03 -23.72 -2.24
C ARG A 35 26.73 -23.32 -1.54
N ALA A 36 25.60 -23.82 -2.05
CA ALA A 36 24.31 -23.81 -1.38
C ALA A 36 23.72 -25.23 -1.36
N ASN A 37 23.18 -25.66 -0.21
CA ASN A 37 22.53 -26.96 -0.09
C ASN A 37 21.02 -26.81 0.05
N ILE A 38 20.28 -27.73 -0.57
CA ILE A 38 18.83 -27.84 -0.53
C ILE A 38 18.48 -29.23 -0.01
N SER A 39 17.71 -29.30 1.09
CA SER A 39 17.16 -30.56 1.58
C SER A 39 16.00 -30.98 0.68
N LEU A 40 16.06 -32.18 0.10
CA LEU A 40 15.00 -32.68 -0.77
C LEU A 40 13.86 -33.36 -0.01
N GLN A 41 13.96 -33.44 1.32
CA GLN A 41 12.97 -34.11 2.19
C GLN A 41 12.69 -35.58 1.77
N ARG A 42 13.64 -36.20 1.07
CA ARG A 42 13.63 -37.62 0.71
C ARG A 42 14.71 -38.34 1.48
N LYS A 43 14.43 -39.60 1.83
CA LYS A 43 15.36 -40.48 2.53
C LYS A 43 15.74 -41.65 1.65
N VAL A 44 16.96 -42.15 1.84
CA VAL A 44 17.47 -43.35 1.16
C VAL A 44 18.28 -44.17 2.16
N ILE A 45 18.28 -45.49 1.99
CA ILE A 45 19.13 -46.39 2.78
C ILE A 45 20.59 -46.16 2.37
N VAL A 46 21.50 -46.05 3.35
CA VAL A 46 22.92 -45.72 3.09
C VAL A 46 23.59 -46.69 2.12
N SER A 47 23.35 -48.00 2.27
CA SER A 47 23.90 -49.03 1.39
C SER A 47 23.35 -48.99 -0.04
N GLU A 48 22.17 -48.39 -0.21
CA GLU A 48 21.50 -48.23 -1.50
C GLU A 48 21.83 -46.90 -2.16
N TRP A 49 22.73 -46.08 -1.61
CA TRP A 49 23.19 -44.84 -2.25
C TRP A 49 24.53 -45.03 -2.96
N ASP A 50 24.64 -44.52 -4.19
CA ASP A 50 25.88 -44.39 -4.93
C ASP A 50 26.39 -42.95 -4.82
N SER A 51 27.39 -42.73 -3.97
CA SER A 51 27.99 -41.42 -3.74
C SER A 51 28.71 -40.84 -4.96
N ASN A 52 29.23 -41.70 -5.85
CA ASN A 52 29.94 -41.24 -7.05
C ASN A 52 28.96 -40.76 -8.12
N LYS A 53 27.84 -41.48 -8.27
CA LYS A 53 26.78 -41.11 -9.22
C LYS A 53 25.79 -40.10 -8.65
N GLY A 54 25.73 -39.95 -7.32
CA GLY A 54 24.73 -39.15 -6.63
C GLY A 54 23.31 -39.69 -6.82
N ARG A 55 23.14 -41.01 -6.79
CA ARG A 55 21.88 -41.69 -7.13
C ARG A 55 21.64 -42.94 -6.29
N ALA A 56 20.40 -43.40 -6.23
CA ALA A 56 20.07 -44.69 -5.64
C ALA A 56 20.54 -45.85 -6.53
N ARG A 57 21.11 -46.89 -5.91
CA ARG A 57 21.58 -48.16 -6.50
C ARG A 57 20.41 -49.12 -6.72
N GLY A 58 20.65 -50.05 -7.64
CA GLY A 58 19.74 -51.16 -7.89
C GLY A 58 18.53 -50.79 -8.75
N ASN A 59 17.68 -51.80 -8.97
CA ASN A 59 16.53 -51.73 -9.89
C ASN A 59 15.17 -51.81 -9.19
N LYS A 60 15.16 -51.70 -7.85
CA LYS A 60 13.93 -51.67 -7.05
C LYS A 60 13.05 -50.49 -7.45
N GLN A 61 11.74 -50.63 -7.25
CA GLN A 61 10.77 -49.58 -7.53
C GLN A 61 11.09 -48.27 -6.79
N GLU A 62 11.48 -48.36 -5.52
CA GLU A 62 11.87 -47.21 -4.70
C GLU A 62 13.09 -46.47 -5.27
N SER A 63 14.14 -47.20 -5.65
CA SER A 63 15.33 -46.63 -6.29
C SER A 63 14.98 -45.93 -7.60
N ARG A 64 14.11 -46.52 -8.43
CA ARG A 64 13.65 -45.93 -9.69
C ARG A 64 12.83 -44.66 -9.47
N LEU A 65 11.93 -44.66 -8.49
CA LEU A 65 11.11 -43.49 -8.13
C LEU A 65 11.97 -42.34 -7.60
N LEU A 66 12.91 -42.63 -6.69
CA LEU A 66 13.84 -41.63 -6.17
C LEU A 66 14.70 -41.05 -7.29
N ASN A 67 15.28 -41.92 -8.13
CA ASN A 67 16.11 -41.49 -9.25
C ASN A 67 15.35 -40.60 -10.25
N ARG A 68 14.09 -40.92 -10.56
CA ARG A 68 13.23 -40.07 -11.41
C ARG A 68 12.96 -38.71 -10.77
N TYR A 69 12.70 -38.68 -9.47
CA TYR A 69 12.53 -37.43 -8.73
C TYR A 69 13.82 -36.58 -8.74
N LEU A 70 14.99 -37.19 -8.58
CA LEU A 70 16.27 -36.48 -8.70
C LEU A 70 16.48 -35.87 -10.10
N ASP A 71 16.05 -36.55 -11.16
CA ASP A 71 16.10 -36.00 -12.53
C ASP A 71 15.17 -34.77 -12.67
N GLN A 72 13.96 -34.83 -12.10
CA GLN A 72 13.04 -33.69 -12.09
C GLN A 72 13.63 -32.50 -11.31
N VAL A 73 14.19 -32.75 -10.13
CA VAL A 73 14.87 -31.71 -9.34
C VAL A 73 16.04 -31.12 -10.11
N LYS A 74 16.84 -31.96 -10.78
CA LYS A 74 17.93 -31.50 -11.63
C LYS A 74 17.40 -30.55 -12.70
N ASN A 75 16.43 -30.96 -13.50
CA ASN A 75 15.89 -30.13 -14.58
C ASN A 75 15.40 -28.77 -14.07
N ARG A 76 14.63 -28.75 -12.97
CA ARG A 76 14.14 -27.51 -12.35
C ARG A 76 15.24 -26.56 -11.87
N ILE A 77 16.36 -27.10 -11.34
CA ILE A 77 17.50 -26.27 -10.92
C ILE A 77 18.22 -25.67 -12.14
N TYR A 78 18.32 -26.42 -13.24
CA TYR A 78 18.88 -25.90 -14.49
C TYR A 78 17.97 -24.84 -15.12
N GLU A 79 16.65 -25.05 -15.11
CA GLU A 79 15.66 -24.06 -15.54
C GLU A 79 15.80 -22.75 -14.73
N ALA A 80 15.88 -22.85 -13.41
CA ALA A 80 16.11 -21.70 -12.52
C ALA A 80 17.41 -20.94 -12.84
N HIS A 81 18.49 -21.66 -13.16
CA HIS A 81 19.74 -21.05 -13.61
C HIS A 81 19.55 -20.32 -14.96
N ASP A 82 18.92 -20.96 -15.94
CA ASP A 82 18.75 -20.41 -17.28
C ASP A 82 17.82 -19.19 -17.30
N GLU A 83 16.81 -19.14 -16.43
CA GLU A 83 15.98 -17.95 -16.17
C GLU A 83 16.83 -16.77 -15.67
N LEU A 84 17.66 -16.99 -14.64
CA LEU A 84 18.55 -15.95 -14.10
C LEU A 84 19.56 -15.44 -15.15
N VAL A 85 20.04 -16.32 -16.03
CA VAL A 85 20.90 -15.93 -17.18
C VAL A 85 20.13 -15.05 -18.16
N LYS A 86 18.90 -15.42 -18.52
CA LYS A 86 18.04 -14.63 -19.44
C LYS A 86 17.71 -13.25 -18.87
N GLU A 87 17.44 -13.17 -17.57
CA GLU A 87 17.15 -11.94 -16.83
C GLU A 87 18.40 -11.06 -16.62
N LYS A 88 19.61 -11.57 -16.94
CA LYS A 88 20.90 -10.93 -16.63
C LYS A 88 21.05 -10.62 -15.13
N ALA A 89 20.44 -11.45 -14.28
CA ALA A 89 20.49 -11.31 -12.83
C ALA A 89 21.88 -11.70 -12.27
N PHE A 90 22.15 -11.32 -11.02
CA PHE A 90 23.39 -11.72 -10.35
C PHE A 90 23.38 -13.20 -9.98
N ILE A 91 24.21 -14.01 -10.64
CA ILE A 91 24.23 -15.47 -10.48
C ILE A 91 25.22 -15.89 -9.38
N CYS A 92 24.68 -16.43 -8.30
CA CYS A 92 25.40 -17.17 -7.27
C CYS A 92 24.62 -18.41 -6.80
N ALA A 93 25.28 -19.32 -6.06
CA ALA A 93 24.64 -20.56 -5.59
C ALA A 93 23.38 -20.30 -4.75
N GLN A 94 23.35 -19.20 -4.00
CA GLN A 94 22.18 -18.79 -3.22
C GLN A 94 21.05 -18.27 -4.11
N SER A 95 21.32 -17.44 -5.13
CA SER A 95 20.28 -16.95 -6.05
C SER A 95 19.58 -18.08 -6.81
N ILE A 96 20.32 -19.10 -7.30
CA ILE A 96 19.74 -20.27 -7.97
C ILE A 96 18.88 -21.08 -7.00
N LYS A 97 19.35 -21.23 -5.75
CA LYS A 97 18.57 -21.88 -4.68
C LYS A 97 17.28 -21.10 -4.42
N SER A 98 17.35 -19.79 -4.30
CA SER A 98 16.18 -18.94 -4.04
C SER A 98 15.19 -19.01 -5.20
N ARG A 99 15.63 -18.91 -6.46
CA ARG A 99 14.76 -19.12 -7.65
C ARG A 99 14.12 -20.50 -7.69
N PHE A 100 14.89 -21.56 -7.41
CA PHE A 100 14.35 -22.92 -7.37
C PHE A 100 13.27 -23.11 -6.29
N LEU A 101 13.44 -22.45 -5.13
CA LEU A 101 12.49 -22.48 -4.02
C LEU A 101 11.34 -21.47 -4.19
N GLY A 102 11.44 -20.54 -5.15
CA GLY A 102 10.50 -19.41 -5.32
C GLY A 102 10.68 -18.30 -4.27
N GLU A 103 11.83 -18.23 -3.61
CA GLU A 103 12.16 -17.28 -2.54
C GLU A 103 12.80 -15.98 -3.04
N ASP A 104 13.11 -15.87 -4.34
CA ASP A 104 13.73 -14.68 -4.92
C ASP A 104 12.72 -13.69 -5.53
N ASN A 105 11.46 -14.10 -5.68
CA ASN A 105 10.38 -13.17 -5.96
C ASN A 105 9.95 -12.52 -4.64
N GLU A 106 10.22 -11.22 -4.50
CA GLU A 106 9.53 -10.40 -3.51
C GLU A 106 8.08 -10.23 -3.95
N GLU A 107 7.25 -11.26 -3.74
CA GLU A 107 5.81 -11.13 -3.93
C GLU A 107 5.23 -10.27 -2.81
N TYR A 108 5.10 -8.99 -3.08
CA TYR A 108 4.43 -8.06 -2.18
C TYR A 108 2.93 -8.36 -2.14
N SER A 109 2.35 -8.24 -0.94
CA SER A 109 0.90 -8.35 -0.75
C SER A 109 0.22 -6.99 -0.78
N LEU A 110 -1.11 -7.01 -0.89
CA LEU A 110 -1.92 -5.80 -0.82
C LEU A 110 -1.78 -5.12 0.54
N LEU A 111 -1.79 -5.86 1.66
CA LEU A 111 -1.63 -5.22 2.96
C LEU A 111 -0.22 -4.68 3.17
N THR A 112 0.83 -5.37 2.71
CA THR A 112 2.20 -4.84 2.72
C THR A 112 2.31 -3.53 1.95
N LEU A 113 1.68 -3.44 0.77
CA LEU A 113 1.62 -2.19 0.00
C LEU A 113 0.93 -1.06 0.76
N VAL A 114 -0.20 -1.35 1.39
CA VAL A 114 -0.97 -0.34 2.13
C VAL A 114 -0.16 0.16 3.34
N ASP A 115 0.48 -0.75 4.07
CA ASP A 115 1.33 -0.40 5.21
C ASP A 115 2.55 0.41 4.76
N TYR A 116 3.25 -0.04 3.71
CA TYR A 116 4.37 0.68 3.13
C TYR A 116 3.98 2.11 2.72
N HIS A 117 2.88 2.26 1.97
CA HIS A 117 2.39 3.58 1.58
C HIS A 117 2.08 4.47 2.79
N ASN A 118 1.37 3.95 3.80
CA ASN A 118 0.97 4.74 4.95
C ASN A 118 2.16 5.16 5.82
N THR A 119 3.16 4.30 5.98
CA THR A 119 4.39 4.62 6.72
C THR A 119 5.23 5.65 5.98
N GLN A 120 5.48 5.45 4.68
CA GLN A 120 6.31 6.37 3.88
C GLN A 120 5.65 7.74 3.69
N MET A 121 4.32 7.78 3.57
CA MET A 121 3.60 9.04 3.38
C MET A 121 3.29 9.77 4.70
N SER A 122 3.55 9.15 5.86
CA SER A 122 3.20 9.72 7.16
C SER A 122 3.86 11.09 7.44
N GLU A 123 5.09 11.30 6.95
CA GLU A 123 5.83 12.56 7.13
C GLU A 123 5.37 13.66 6.16
N SER A 124 4.84 13.29 5.00
CA SER A 124 4.49 14.22 3.93
C SER A 124 3.00 14.61 3.89
N LEU A 125 2.12 13.79 4.48
CA LEU A 125 0.68 14.00 4.46
C LEU A 125 0.19 14.60 5.77
N SER A 126 -0.75 15.54 5.66
CA SER A 126 -1.47 16.04 6.83
C SER A 126 -2.25 14.92 7.52
N TYR A 127 -2.36 15.01 8.85
CA TYR A 127 -3.06 14.04 9.69
C TYR A 127 -4.45 13.64 9.16
N GLY A 128 -5.26 14.64 8.75
CA GLY A 128 -6.60 14.39 8.22
C GLY A 128 -6.59 13.58 6.91
N THR A 129 -5.57 13.73 6.08
CA THR A 129 -5.39 12.94 4.86
C THR A 129 -4.92 11.53 5.20
N LEU A 130 -3.99 11.39 6.14
CA LEU A 130 -3.47 10.08 6.58
C LEU A 130 -4.56 9.23 7.27
N LYS A 131 -5.37 9.84 8.14
CA LYS A 131 -6.55 9.20 8.77
C LYS A 131 -7.45 8.54 7.73
N ASN A 132 -7.69 9.23 6.62
CA ASN A 132 -8.52 8.76 5.52
C ASN A 132 -7.91 7.53 4.78
N TYR A 133 -6.59 7.43 4.69
CA TYR A 133 -5.91 6.23 4.19
C TYR A 133 -6.04 5.05 5.16
N PHE A 134 -5.86 5.28 6.46
CA PHE A 134 -6.12 4.25 7.48
C PHE A 134 -7.56 3.76 7.48
N THR A 135 -8.55 4.64 7.29
CA THR A 135 -9.95 4.23 7.10
C THR A 135 -10.10 3.33 5.87
N THR A 136 -9.43 3.65 4.77
CA THR A 136 -9.45 2.83 3.55
C THR A 136 -8.80 1.46 3.79
N GLN A 137 -7.67 1.42 4.52
CA GLN A 137 -7.02 0.19 4.95
C GLN A 137 -7.96 -0.70 5.79
N LYS A 138 -8.70 -0.11 6.72
CA LYS A 138 -9.72 -0.83 7.52
C LYS A 138 -10.74 -1.50 6.60
N TYR A 139 -11.27 -0.78 5.61
CA TYR A 139 -12.24 -1.36 4.67
C TYR A 139 -11.65 -2.45 3.77
N ILE A 140 -10.39 -2.34 3.36
CA ILE A 140 -9.68 -3.42 2.64
C ILE A 140 -9.60 -4.68 3.51
N LYS A 141 -9.19 -4.54 4.78
CA LYS A 141 -9.12 -5.67 5.73
C LYS A 141 -10.49 -6.33 5.95
N LEU A 142 -11.54 -5.53 6.11
CA LEU A 142 -12.92 -6.05 6.25
C LEU A 142 -13.40 -6.77 4.99
N PHE A 143 -13.06 -6.26 3.81
CA PHE A 143 -13.38 -6.92 2.55
C PHE A 143 -12.69 -8.27 2.39
N LEU A 144 -11.39 -8.34 2.72
CA LEU A 144 -10.61 -9.58 2.69
C LEU A 144 -11.20 -10.61 3.67
N ALA A 145 -11.52 -10.18 4.89
CA ALA A 145 -12.19 -11.01 5.89
C ALA A 145 -13.55 -11.55 5.40
N LYS A 146 -14.37 -10.71 4.73
CA LYS A 146 -15.64 -11.15 4.11
C LYS A 146 -15.43 -12.21 3.03
N LYS A 147 -14.32 -12.12 2.27
CA LYS A 147 -13.90 -13.15 1.30
C LYS A 147 -13.25 -14.37 1.95
N LYS A 148 -13.09 -14.40 3.28
CA LYS A 148 -12.38 -15.45 4.05
C LYS A 148 -10.92 -15.62 3.61
N ILE A 149 -10.29 -14.51 3.23
CA ILE A 149 -8.89 -14.46 2.82
C ILE A 149 -8.16 -13.51 3.77
N GLN A 150 -6.94 -13.85 4.19
CA GLN A 150 -6.15 -12.99 5.07
C GLN A 150 -5.50 -11.83 4.29
N ASP A 151 -4.93 -12.14 3.13
CA ASP A 151 -4.26 -11.19 2.25
C ASP A 151 -4.25 -11.71 0.81
N ILE A 152 -3.86 -10.86 -0.13
CA ILE A 152 -3.75 -11.19 -1.56
C ILE A 152 -2.43 -10.65 -2.10
N TYR A 153 -1.73 -11.45 -2.90
CA TYR A 153 -0.56 -10.98 -3.62
C TYR A 153 -0.94 -9.91 -4.63
N LEU A 154 -0.07 -8.92 -4.83
CA LEU A 154 -0.32 -7.86 -5.80
C LEU A 154 -0.43 -8.40 -7.24
N SER A 155 0.25 -9.51 -7.55
CA SER A 155 0.14 -10.25 -8.82
C SER A 155 -1.28 -10.77 -9.09
N GLN A 156 -2.08 -10.98 -8.05
CA GLN A 156 -3.48 -11.43 -8.13
C GLN A 156 -4.48 -10.27 -8.08
N LEU A 157 -4.00 -9.03 -7.98
CA LEU A 157 -4.86 -7.84 -7.97
C LEU A 157 -5.39 -7.58 -9.38
N THR A 158 -6.63 -8.00 -9.63
CA THR A 158 -7.28 -7.89 -10.95
C THR A 158 -8.35 -6.80 -10.99
N PHE A 159 -8.79 -6.41 -12.19
CA PHE A 159 -9.96 -5.54 -12.35
C PHE A 159 -11.22 -6.10 -11.63
N ARG A 160 -11.40 -7.43 -11.62
CA ARG A 160 -12.48 -8.09 -10.88
C ARG A 160 -12.38 -7.83 -9.38
N PHE A 161 -11.18 -7.84 -8.80
CA PHE A 161 -10.98 -7.48 -7.39
C PHE A 161 -11.48 -6.05 -7.12
N LEU A 162 -11.17 -5.10 -7.99
CA LEU A 162 -11.59 -3.71 -7.85
C LEU A 162 -13.11 -3.56 -7.87
N VAL A 163 -13.78 -4.23 -8.82
CA VAL A 163 -15.25 -4.23 -8.94
C VAL A 163 -15.90 -4.89 -7.71
N ASP A 164 -15.37 -6.02 -7.25
CA ASP A 164 -15.87 -6.69 -6.06
C ASP A 164 -15.68 -5.84 -4.79
N PHE A 165 -14.55 -5.14 -4.69
CA PHE A 165 -14.27 -4.24 -3.57
C PHE A 165 -15.20 -3.02 -3.59
N GLU A 166 -15.44 -2.43 -4.77
CA GLU A 166 -16.42 -1.36 -4.93
C GLU A 166 -17.83 -1.80 -4.50
N LYS A 167 -18.27 -2.98 -4.97
CA LYS A 167 -19.56 -3.57 -4.57
C LYS A 167 -19.63 -3.78 -3.06
N PHE A 168 -18.55 -4.26 -2.45
CA PHE A 168 -18.46 -4.40 -1.01
C PHE A 168 -18.68 -3.07 -0.29
N LEU A 169 -17.94 -2.02 -0.68
CA LEU A 169 -18.06 -0.68 -0.07
C LEU A 169 -19.48 -0.13 -0.17
N ARG A 170 -20.15 -0.30 -1.30
CA ARG A 170 -21.55 0.12 -1.51
C ARG A 170 -22.53 -0.64 -0.60
N SER A 171 -22.28 -1.92 -0.35
CA SER A 171 -23.14 -2.77 0.49
C SER A 171 -22.85 -2.68 1.99
N TYR A 172 -21.68 -2.17 2.37
CA TYR A 172 -21.24 -2.16 3.76
C TYR A 172 -21.88 -0.97 4.50
N VAL A 173 -22.43 -1.26 5.67
CA VAL A 173 -22.98 -0.26 6.60
C VAL A 173 -21.98 -0.12 7.75
N PRO A 174 -21.28 1.02 7.86
CA PRO A 174 -20.36 1.27 8.97
C PRO A 174 -21.10 1.46 10.30
N GLU A 175 -20.50 1.00 11.38
CA GLU A 175 -21.09 1.03 12.73
C GLU A 175 -21.27 2.45 13.29
N ASP A 176 -20.42 3.38 12.90
CA ASP A 176 -20.33 4.74 13.44
C ASP A 176 -21.48 5.65 13.01
N HIS A 177 -21.89 5.57 11.74
CA HIS A 177 -22.96 6.42 11.18
C HIS A 177 -24.17 5.64 10.68
N GLN A 178 -24.11 4.30 10.73
CA GLN A 178 -25.21 3.37 10.45
C GLN A 178 -25.91 3.62 9.10
N LYS A 179 -25.18 4.21 8.15
CA LYS A 179 -25.68 4.54 6.81
C LYS A 179 -24.75 3.96 5.76
N GLN A 180 -25.33 3.51 4.65
CA GLN A 180 -24.55 3.06 3.51
C GLN A 180 -23.71 4.21 2.95
N MET A 181 -22.55 3.88 2.41
CA MET A 181 -21.68 4.87 1.78
C MET A 181 -22.29 5.36 0.48
N GLU A 182 -22.38 6.67 0.34
CA GLU A 182 -22.74 7.31 -0.93
C GLU A 182 -21.67 7.09 -2.01
N ASN A 183 -22.09 7.25 -3.27
CA ASN A 183 -21.23 7.03 -4.43
C ASN A 183 -19.89 7.77 -4.36
N ASN A 184 -19.90 9.06 -4.01
CA ASN A 184 -18.69 9.88 -3.95
C ASN A 184 -17.72 9.38 -2.85
N THR A 185 -18.25 8.93 -1.71
CA THR A 185 -17.47 8.35 -0.61
C THR A 185 -16.80 7.06 -1.06
N VAL A 186 -17.55 6.15 -1.69
CA VAL A 186 -16.99 4.93 -2.28
C VAL A 186 -15.88 5.26 -3.28
N MET A 187 -16.13 6.20 -4.20
CA MET A 187 -15.12 6.62 -5.17
C MET A 187 -13.88 7.22 -4.53
N LYS A 188 -13.98 7.91 -3.39
CA LYS A 188 -12.80 8.39 -2.64
C LYS A 188 -11.96 7.26 -2.06
N HIS A 189 -12.57 6.19 -1.57
CA HIS A 189 -11.84 4.99 -1.13
C HIS A 189 -11.16 4.29 -2.31
N ILE A 190 -11.86 4.14 -3.44
CA ILE A 190 -11.27 3.57 -4.66
C ILE A 190 -10.11 4.44 -5.19
N GLN A 191 -10.24 5.77 -5.14
CA GLN A 191 -9.17 6.69 -5.54
C GLN A 191 -7.91 6.54 -4.67
N ARG A 192 -8.06 6.32 -3.36
CA ARG A 192 -6.93 6.06 -2.45
C ARG A 192 -6.28 4.72 -2.73
N LEU A 193 -7.07 3.67 -2.97
CA LEU A 193 -6.53 2.38 -3.42
C LEU A 193 -5.76 2.52 -4.74
N ARG A 194 -6.31 3.27 -5.71
CA ARG A 194 -5.62 3.57 -6.97
C ARG A 194 -4.28 4.25 -6.74
N LYS A 195 -4.20 5.22 -5.82
CA LYS A 195 -2.94 5.90 -5.49
C LYS A 195 -1.89 4.91 -4.97
N MET A 196 -2.27 4.01 -4.07
CA MET A 196 -1.39 2.97 -3.53
C MET A 196 -0.95 1.98 -4.63
N VAL A 197 -1.87 1.52 -5.47
CA VAL A 197 -1.54 0.59 -6.57
C VAL A 197 -0.69 1.25 -7.65
N THR A 198 -0.89 2.54 -7.91
CA THR A 198 0.00 3.31 -8.80
C THR A 198 1.42 3.41 -8.21
N LEU A 199 1.56 3.51 -6.89
CA LEU A 199 2.87 3.44 -6.24
C LEU A 199 3.52 2.08 -6.45
N ALA A 200 2.79 0.98 -6.23
CA ALA A 200 3.30 -0.38 -6.50
C ALA A 200 3.77 -0.54 -7.95
N TYR A 201 2.99 -0.03 -8.91
CA TYR A 201 3.37 -0.07 -10.32
C TYR A 201 4.67 0.72 -10.60
N LYS A 202 4.81 1.92 -10.01
CA LYS A 202 6.04 2.72 -10.15
C LYS A 202 7.26 2.10 -9.48
N MET A 203 7.05 1.26 -8.47
CA MET A 203 8.10 0.51 -7.78
C MET A 203 8.37 -0.85 -8.42
N GLU A 204 7.71 -1.16 -9.55
CA GLU A 204 7.86 -2.43 -10.27
C GLU A 204 7.43 -3.66 -9.43
N TRP A 205 6.56 -3.46 -8.43
CA TRP A 205 5.98 -4.56 -7.63
C TRP A 205 4.81 -5.26 -8.34
N ILE A 206 4.29 -4.65 -9.41
CA ILE A 206 3.30 -5.24 -10.30
C ILE A 206 3.63 -4.92 -11.75
N ASP A 207 3.46 -5.90 -12.64
CA ASP A 207 3.73 -5.72 -14.07
C ASP A 207 2.64 -4.94 -14.81
N LYS A 208 1.40 -5.03 -14.32
CA LYS A 208 0.20 -4.51 -15.00
C LYS A 208 -0.67 -3.73 -14.03
N ASP A 209 -1.11 -2.55 -14.44
CA ASP A 209 -2.04 -1.74 -13.66
C ASP A 209 -3.48 -2.29 -13.76
N PRO A 210 -4.10 -2.78 -12.65
CA PRO A 210 -5.48 -3.26 -12.67
C PRO A 210 -6.51 -2.12 -12.82
N PHE A 211 -6.12 -0.86 -12.59
CA PHE A 211 -6.98 0.32 -12.75
C PHE A 211 -7.06 0.85 -14.18
N ILE A 212 -6.34 0.27 -15.14
CA ILE A 212 -6.24 0.82 -16.50
C ILE A 212 -7.61 0.99 -17.19
N LYS A 213 -8.57 0.11 -16.89
CA LYS A 213 -9.96 0.17 -17.39
C LYS A 213 -10.95 0.77 -16.39
N PHE A 214 -10.51 1.14 -15.20
CA PHE A 214 -11.37 1.67 -14.15
C PHE A 214 -11.62 3.16 -14.36
N LYS A 215 -12.89 3.53 -14.57
CA LYS A 215 -13.33 4.92 -14.73
C LYS A 215 -14.14 5.34 -13.50
N PRO A 216 -13.61 6.23 -12.65
CA PRO A 216 -14.37 6.73 -11.51
C PRO A 216 -15.49 7.66 -11.98
N THR A 217 -16.68 7.50 -11.38
CA THR A 217 -17.85 8.34 -11.68
C THR A 217 -18.27 9.07 -10.41
N TYR A 218 -18.22 10.40 -10.42
CA TYR A 218 -18.65 11.23 -9.30
C TYR A 218 -20.02 11.85 -9.61
N ILE A 219 -20.88 11.90 -8.60
CA ILE A 219 -22.18 12.60 -8.67
C ILE A 219 -21.93 14.04 -8.22
N LYS A 220 -22.29 15.01 -9.06
CA LYS A 220 -22.21 16.42 -8.67
C LYS A 220 -23.34 16.71 -7.68
N ASN A 221 -22.97 17.06 -6.46
CA ASN A 221 -23.92 17.57 -5.48
C ASN A 221 -23.89 19.10 -5.53
N GLU A 222 -25.06 19.72 -5.65
CA GLU A 222 -25.18 21.16 -5.51
C GLU A 222 -25.09 21.51 -4.03
N ARG A 223 -24.25 22.50 -3.71
CA ARG A 223 -24.17 23.04 -2.36
C ARG A 223 -25.07 24.25 -2.32
N GLU A 224 -26.06 24.20 -1.44
CA GLU A 224 -26.85 25.38 -1.10
C GLU A 224 -25.94 26.42 -0.45
N PHE A 225 -26.28 27.68 -0.63
CA PHE A 225 -25.60 28.82 -0.04
C PHE A 225 -26.62 29.64 0.74
N LEU A 226 -26.14 30.39 1.74
CA LEU A 226 -27.00 31.27 2.51
C LEU A 226 -27.36 32.50 1.67
N SER A 227 -28.64 32.81 1.62
CA SER A 227 -29.13 34.11 1.20
C SER A 227 -28.74 35.19 2.22
N GLU A 228 -28.77 36.45 1.79
CA GLU A 228 -28.48 37.60 2.65
C GLU A 228 -29.42 37.65 3.87
N ASN A 229 -30.71 37.37 3.67
CA ASN A 229 -31.70 37.35 4.75
C ASN A 229 -31.42 36.23 5.78
N GLU A 230 -30.98 35.05 5.32
CA GLU A 230 -30.62 33.94 6.22
C GLU A 230 -29.36 34.25 7.01
N LEU A 231 -28.36 34.87 6.37
CA LEU A 231 -27.16 35.33 7.07
C LEU A 231 -27.50 36.40 8.11
N GLN A 232 -28.36 37.35 7.77
CA GLN A 232 -28.82 38.38 8.69
C GLN A 232 -29.55 37.78 9.90
N THR A 233 -30.39 36.78 9.66
CA THR A 233 -31.08 36.03 10.74
C THR A 233 -30.08 35.36 11.69
N ILE A 234 -28.96 34.84 11.17
CA ILE A 234 -27.89 34.27 11.99
C ILE A 234 -27.19 35.36 12.81
N ILE A 235 -26.87 36.51 12.21
CA ILE A 235 -26.19 37.63 12.87
C ILE A 235 -27.02 38.14 14.05
N GLU A 236 -28.32 38.33 13.85
CA GLU A 236 -29.27 38.84 14.86
C GLU A 236 -29.60 37.81 15.95
N LYS A 237 -29.27 36.54 15.74
CA LYS A 237 -29.54 35.49 16.72
C LYS A 237 -28.66 35.68 17.96
N VAL A 238 -29.33 35.86 19.10
CA VAL A 238 -28.69 35.88 20.42
C VAL A 238 -28.65 34.46 20.99
N PHE A 239 -27.47 34.03 21.43
CA PHE A 239 -27.27 32.79 22.16
C PHE A 239 -26.96 33.08 23.63
N GLU A 240 -27.65 32.40 24.54
CA GLU A 240 -27.39 32.51 25.99
C GLU A 240 -26.06 31.84 26.39
N ILE A 241 -25.60 30.88 25.58
CA ILE A 241 -24.37 30.13 25.82
C ILE A 241 -23.22 30.84 25.11
N GLU A 242 -22.28 31.40 25.88
CA GLU A 242 -21.11 32.15 25.36
C GLU A 242 -20.32 31.38 24.28
N ARG A 243 -20.16 30.06 24.45
CA ARG A 243 -19.50 29.21 23.45
C ARG A 243 -20.21 29.22 22.10
N LEU A 244 -21.54 29.28 22.08
CA LEU A 244 -22.31 29.32 20.83
C LEU A 244 -22.26 30.71 20.20
N GLU A 245 -22.22 31.77 21.02
CA GLU A 245 -22.01 33.14 20.55
C GLU A 245 -20.66 33.28 19.84
N LEU A 246 -19.58 32.74 20.43
CA LEU A 246 -18.26 32.70 19.78
C LEU A 246 -18.27 31.92 18.45
N VAL A 247 -18.96 30.77 18.39
CA VAL A 247 -19.08 29.99 17.16
C VAL A 247 -19.83 30.76 16.07
N LYS A 248 -20.91 31.47 16.44
CA LYS A 248 -21.64 32.37 15.54
C LYS A 248 -20.72 33.45 15.01
N ASP A 249 -19.99 34.14 15.88
CA ASP A 249 -19.14 35.25 15.50
C ASP A 249 -18.00 34.81 14.56
N LEU A 250 -17.36 33.67 14.84
CA LEU A 250 -16.36 33.08 13.96
C LEU A 250 -16.94 32.68 12.59
N PHE A 251 -18.18 32.17 12.58
CA PHE A 251 -18.87 31.83 11.34
C PHE A 251 -19.19 33.09 10.52
N VAL A 252 -19.77 34.11 11.13
CA VAL A 252 -20.08 35.40 10.48
C VAL A 252 -18.81 36.07 9.98
N PHE A 253 -17.74 36.08 10.78
CA PHE A 253 -16.43 36.57 10.36
C PHE A 253 -15.91 35.83 9.13
N SER A 254 -16.07 34.50 9.09
CA SER A 254 -15.69 33.68 7.92
C SER A 254 -16.54 34.00 6.69
N CYS A 255 -17.83 34.33 6.84
CA CYS A 255 -18.69 34.78 5.73
C CYS A 255 -18.20 36.10 5.12
N TYR A 256 -17.79 37.07 5.94
CA TYR A 256 -17.32 38.38 5.47
C TYR A 256 -15.87 38.40 5.00
N THR A 257 -15.06 37.41 5.38
CA THR A 257 -13.65 37.33 4.95
C THR A 257 -13.39 36.23 3.92
N GLY A 258 -14.28 35.25 3.78
CA GLY A 258 -14.05 34.06 2.95
C GLY A 258 -12.89 33.18 3.44
N LEU A 259 -12.43 33.38 4.68
CA LEU A 259 -11.40 32.54 5.29
C LEU A 259 -12.00 31.21 5.72
N SER A 260 -11.19 30.14 5.62
CA SER A 260 -11.61 28.84 6.14
C SER A 260 -11.43 28.84 7.65
N TYR A 261 -12.18 27.99 8.37
CA TYR A 261 -12.10 27.88 9.82
C TYR A 261 -10.66 27.80 10.35
N ILE A 262 -9.81 26.98 9.74
CA ILE A 262 -8.41 26.83 10.18
C ILE A 262 -7.57 28.07 9.88
N ASP A 263 -7.90 28.83 8.82
CA ASP A 263 -7.19 30.08 8.53
C ASP A 263 -7.58 31.15 9.54
N VAL A 264 -8.87 31.25 9.90
CA VAL A 264 -9.36 32.18 10.94
C VAL A 264 -8.70 31.89 12.29
N MET A 265 -8.60 30.62 12.68
CA MET A 265 -7.97 30.21 13.94
C MET A 265 -6.46 30.51 14.01
N ASN A 266 -5.81 30.72 12.87
CA ASN A 266 -4.39 31.06 12.81
C ASN A 266 -4.13 32.56 12.62
N LEU A 267 -5.18 33.39 12.51
CA LEU A 267 -5.03 34.83 12.38
C LEU A 267 -4.44 35.44 13.65
N ASN A 268 -3.62 36.47 13.45
CA ASN A 268 -3.10 37.32 14.49
C ASN A 268 -3.09 38.79 14.02
N GLU A 269 -2.77 39.70 14.94
CA GLU A 269 -2.73 41.14 14.67
C GLU A 269 -1.74 41.51 13.56
N ASP A 270 -0.60 40.81 13.45
CA ASP A 270 0.40 41.03 12.41
C ASP A 270 -0.13 40.74 10.99
N ASN A 271 -1.23 40.00 10.88
CA ASN A 271 -1.89 39.75 9.61
C ASN A 271 -2.75 40.94 9.15
N ILE A 272 -3.01 41.93 10.00
CA ILE A 272 -3.80 43.11 9.65
C ILE A 272 -2.86 44.25 9.28
N THR A 273 -3.01 44.75 8.06
CA THR A 273 -2.15 45.81 7.51
C THR A 273 -2.98 46.89 6.84
N PHE A 274 -2.46 48.12 6.79
CA PHE A 274 -3.08 49.19 6.03
C PHE A 274 -2.72 49.06 4.55
N GLY A 275 -3.76 49.11 3.70
CA GLY A 275 -3.62 49.17 2.26
C GLY A 275 -3.24 50.57 1.77
N ILE A 276 -2.92 50.67 0.49
CA ILE A 276 -2.59 51.94 -0.18
C ILE A 276 -3.82 52.87 -0.22
N ASP A 277 -5.01 52.29 -0.15
CA ASP A 277 -6.31 52.95 -0.04
C ASP A 277 -6.61 53.49 1.37
N GLY A 278 -5.73 53.24 2.35
CA GLY A 278 -5.95 53.58 3.76
C GLY A 278 -6.90 52.63 4.50
N GLY A 279 -7.46 51.62 3.81
CA GLY A 279 -8.30 50.60 4.41
C GLY A 279 -7.48 49.52 5.13
N LYS A 280 -8.10 48.77 6.04
CA LYS A 280 -7.46 47.60 6.67
C LYS A 280 -7.61 46.37 5.78
N TRP A 281 -6.56 45.57 5.70
CA TRP A 281 -6.47 44.35 4.91
C TRP A 281 -5.93 43.20 5.74
N ILE A 282 -6.55 42.02 5.60
CA ILE A 282 -6.00 40.76 6.11
C ILE A 282 -5.04 40.20 5.05
N ILE A 283 -3.77 40.05 5.41
CA ILE A 283 -2.73 39.43 4.59
C ILE A 283 -2.18 38.20 5.32
N THR A 284 -2.49 37.01 4.79
CA THR A 284 -2.07 35.73 5.36
C THR A 284 -1.82 34.69 4.27
N ASN A 285 -1.30 33.51 4.65
CA ASN A 285 -1.13 32.37 3.75
C ASN A 285 -2.12 31.27 4.15
N ARG A 286 -2.87 30.71 3.18
CA ARG A 286 -3.80 29.59 3.44
C ARG A 286 -3.05 28.41 4.05
N GLN A 287 -3.58 27.83 5.13
CA GLN A 287 -2.93 26.73 5.83
C GLN A 287 -2.75 25.48 4.94
N LYS A 288 -3.71 25.19 4.05
CA LYS A 288 -3.69 23.98 3.23
C LYS A 288 -2.86 24.08 1.96
N THR A 289 -2.89 25.23 1.28
CA THR A 289 -2.25 25.40 -0.04
C THR A 289 -1.04 26.33 0.00
N HIS A 290 -0.79 27.01 1.14
CA HIS A 290 0.24 28.03 1.31
C HIS A 290 0.14 29.21 0.34
N ASN A 291 -1.00 29.36 -0.34
CA ASN A 291 -1.24 30.50 -1.22
C ASN A 291 -1.43 31.77 -0.37
N LYS A 292 -0.75 32.84 -0.77
CA LYS A 292 -0.93 34.16 -0.18
C LYS A 292 -2.32 34.71 -0.53
N VAL A 293 -3.00 35.25 0.46
CA VAL A 293 -4.32 35.85 0.34
C VAL A 293 -4.28 37.25 0.92
N LYS A 294 -4.94 38.18 0.21
CA LYS A 294 -5.13 39.57 0.63
C LYS A 294 -6.63 39.86 0.57
N ILE A 295 -7.23 40.21 1.70
CA ILE A 295 -8.67 40.37 1.84
C ILE A 295 -8.93 41.74 2.44
N PRO A 296 -9.73 42.61 1.80
CA PRO A 296 -10.13 43.86 2.43
C PRO A 296 -10.98 43.54 3.67
N LEU A 297 -10.68 44.19 4.79
CA LEU A 297 -11.41 43.98 6.03
C LEU A 297 -12.70 44.82 5.99
N LEU A 298 -13.81 44.13 5.78
CA LEU A 298 -15.14 44.76 5.75
C LEU A 298 -15.58 45.19 7.16
N PHE A 299 -16.43 46.21 7.23
CA PHE A 299 -16.92 46.79 8.48
C PHE A 299 -17.43 45.74 9.48
N MET A 300 -18.28 44.81 9.02
CA MET A 300 -18.82 43.74 9.88
C MET A 300 -17.74 42.81 10.44
N ALA A 301 -16.70 42.50 9.66
CA ALA A 301 -15.59 41.69 10.13
C ALA A 301 -14.68 42.46 11.10
N GLU A 302 -14.52 43.77 10.90
CA GLU A 302 -13.76 44.64 11.80
C GLU A 302 -14.46 44.82 13.16
N GLU A 303 -15.77 44.98 13.19
CA GLU A 303 -16.54 45.04 14.44
C GLU A 303 -16.40 43.75 15.27
N LEU A 304 -16.40 42.60 14.59
CA LEU A 304 -16.14 41.31 15.24
C LEU A 304 -14.72 41.20 15.80
N ILE A 305 -13.71 41.73 15.10
CA ILE A 305 -12.34 41.77 15.64
C ILE A 305 -12.30 42.64 16.91
N LYS A 306 -12.93 43.82 16.90
CA LYS A 306 -12.94 44.72 18.07
C LYS A 306 -13.66 44.15 19.29
N LYS A 307 -14.57 43.19 19.09
CA LYS A 307 -15.31 42.51 20.17
C LYS A 307 -14.40 41.61 21.02
N TYR A 308 -13.27 41.16 20.48
CA TYR A 308 -12.34 40.20 21.10
C TYR A 308 -10.96 40.81 21.32
#